data_AF-A0A7V3VUT9-F1
#
_entry.id   AF-A0A7V3VUT9-F1
#
_cell.length_a   1.000
_cell.length_b   1.000
_cell.length_c   1.000
_cell.angle_alpha   90.00
_cell.angle_beta   90.00
_cell.angle_gamma   90.00
#
_symmetry.space_group_name_H-M   'P 1'
#
loop_
_entity.id
_entity.type
_entity.pdbx_description
1 polymer ?
#
loop_
_entity_poly.entity_id
_entity_poly.type
_entity_poly.pdbx_seq_one_letter_code
_entity_poly.pdbx_strand_id
1 'polypeptide(L)'
;MRLLLVTPRSSEKKPPIGLKIPQLALHILAALTPPDIELTVIDEQIDDIDFTQNYDLAGISIMTANAPRGYRIAQRLKEKGTKIIFGGIHASVLPDEALKYGDSV
;
A
#
# COMPACT_ATOMS: atom_id res chain seq x y z
N MET A 1 1.30 -17.98 -0.70
CA MET A 1 1.86 -16.69 -0.24
C MET A 1 0.72 -15.70 -0.10
N ARG A 2 0.66 -14.92 0.98
CA ARG A 2 -0.36 -13.89 1.23
C ARG A 2 0.18 -12.51 0.88
N LEU A 3 -0.38 -11.88 -0.15
CA LEU A 3 0.02 -10.58 -0.65
C LEU A 3 -1.03 -9.52 -0.32
N LEU A 4 -0.59 -8.41 0.27
CA LEU A 4 -1.40 -7.21 0.49
C LEU A 4 -1.00 -6.11 -0.50
N LEU A 5 -1.93 -5.54 -1.25
CA LEU A 5 -1.72 -4.33 -2.05
C LEU A 5 -2.54 -3.20 -1.45
N VAL A 6 -1.88 -2.10 -1.07
CA VAL A 6 -2.51 -0.99 -0.34
C VAL A 6 -2.28 0.36 -1.02
N THR A 7 -3.38 1.09 -1.20
CA THR A 7 -3.41 2.53 -1.44
C THR A 7 -3.70 3.25 -0.12
N PRO A 8 -2.74 3.98 0.47
CA PRO A 8 -2.95 4.68 1.74
C PRO A 8 -3.88 5.89 1.61
N ARG A 9 -4.60 6.21 2.69
CA ARG A 9 -5.41 7.43 2.76
C ARG A 9 -4.53 8.65 2.92
N SER A 10 -4.90 9.74 2.25
CA SER A 10 -4.23 11.04 2.37
C SER A 10 -4.76 11.88 3.54
N SER A 11 -5.96 11.56 4.03
CA SER A 11 -6.57 12.26 5.16
C SER A 11 -7.51 11.33 5.93
N GLU A 12 -7.77 11.63 7.20
CA GLU A 12 -8.75 10.90 8.03
C GLU A 12 -10.19 11.14 7.56
N LYS A 13 -10.46 12.26 6.88
CA LYS A 13 -11.77 12.55 6.30
C LYS A 13 -11.86 11.93 4.91
N LYS A 14 -12.88 11.09 4.68
CA LYS A 14 -13.14 10.54 3.34
C LYS A 14 -13.56 11.69 2.39
N PRO A 15 -12.89 11.87 1.24
CA PRO A 15 -13.25 12.92 0.30
C PRO A 15 -14.62 12.64 -0.33
N PRO A 16 -15.37 13.68 -0.74
CA PRO A 16 -16.61 13.50 -1.48
C PRO A 16 -16.35 12.68 -2.76
N ILE A 17 -17.30 11.82 -3.12
CA ILE A 17 -17.15 10.81 -4.18
C ILE A 17 -16.70 11.42 -5.51
N GLY A 18 -17.20 12.62 -5.86
CA GLY A 18 -16.84 13.31 -7.11
C GLY A 18 -15.40 13.83 -7.20
N LEU A 19 -14.62 13.77 -6.12
CA LEU A 19 -13.20 14.18 -6.09
C LEU A 19 -12.25 12.97 -5.95
N LYS A 20 -12.78 11.74 -5.95
CA LYS A 20 -11.97 10.53 -5.84
C LYS A 20 -11.35 10.21 -7.20
N ILE A 21 -10.02 10.26 -7.26
CA ILE A 21 -9.26 9.77 -8.42
C ILE A 21 -8.83 8.34 -8.09
N PRO A 22 -9.36 7.31 -8.78
CA PRO A 22 -9.03 5.92 -8.46
C PRO A 22 -7.58 5.62 -8.79
N GLN A 23 -6.87 4.97 -7.86
CA GLN A 23 -5.50 4.50 -8.10
C GLN A 23 -5.54 3.12 -8.77
N LEU A 24 -5.44 3.12 -10.10
CA LEU A 24 -5.57 1.88 -10.91
C LEU A 24 -4.34 0.97 -10.87
N ALA A 25 -3.17 1.49 -10.52
CA ALA A 25 -1.91 0.73 -10.58
C ALA A 25 -2.00 -0.61 -9.80
N LEU A 26 -2.54 -0.59 -8.59
CA LEU A 26 -2.68 -1.81 -7.78
C LEU A 26 -3.76 -2.76 -8.30
N HIS A 27 -4.79 -2.26 -8.97
CA HIS A 27 -5.81 -3.08 -9.61
C HIS A 27 -5.26 -3.80 -10.85
N ILE A 28 -4.35 -3.16 -11.59
CA ILE A 28 -3.61 -3.80 -12.68
C ILE A 28 -2.71 -4.91 -12.14
N LEU A 29 -1.95 -4.63 -11.08
CA LEU A 29 -1.13 -5.66 -10.42
C LEU A 29 -1.99 -6.81 -9.91
N ALA A 30 -3.16 -6.53 -9.35
CA ALA A 30 -4.09 -7.55 -8.90
C ALA A 30 -4.54 -8.48 -10.03
N ALA A 31 -4.88 -7.92 -11.20
CA ALA A 31 -5.26 -8.71 -12.38
C ALA A 31 -4.10 -9.54 -12.95
N LEU A 32 -2.86 -9.06 -12.80
CA LEU A 32 -1.64 -9.76 -13.24
C LEU A 32 -1.09 -10.74 -12.20
N THR A 33 -1.64 -10.74 -10.99
CA THR A 33 -1.16 -11.58 -9.90
C THR A 33 -1.53 -13.04 -10.17
N PRO A 34 -0.57 -13.98 -10.14
CA PRO A 34 -0.83 -15.41 -10.28
C PRO A 34 -1.93 -15.93 -9.33
N PRO A 35 -2.77 -16.88 -9.78
CA PRO A 35 -3.92 -17.36 -9.01
C PRO A 35 -3.57 -18.16 -7.75
N ASP A 36 -2.33 -18.61 -7.60
CA ASP A 36 -1.80 -19.30 -6.42
C ASP A 36 -1.39 -18.34 -5.29
N ILE A 37 -1.42 -17.02 -5.53
CA ILE A 37 -1.19 -15.99 -4.51
C ILE A 37 -2.53 -15.60 -3.89
N GLU A 38 -2.61 -15.67 -2.56
CA GLU A 38 -3.76 -15.16 -1.82
C GLU A 38 -3.64 -13.63 -1.73
N LEU A 39 -4.40 -12.93 -2.58
CA LEU A 39 -4.31 -11.49 -2.75
C LEU A 39 -5.40 -10.75 -1.97
N THR A 40 -4.99 -9.72 -1.23
CA THR A 40 -5.88 -8.69 -0.66
C THR A 40 -5.54 -7.33 -1.26
N VAL A 41 -6.53 -6.63 -1.80
CA VAL A 41 -6.36 -5.26 -2.32
C VAL A 41 -7.18 -4.31 -1.46
N ILE A 42 -6.55 -3.28 -0.91
CA ILE A 42 -7.19 -2.27 -0.07
C ILE A 42 -6.94 -0.88 -0.63
N ASP A 43 -8.02 -0.13 -0.87
CA ASP A 43 -7.98 1.32 -0.95
C ASP A 43 -8.45 1.88 0.40
N GLU A 44 -7.53 2.47 1.16
CA GLU A 44 -7.79 2.96 2.52
C GLU A 44 -8.75 4.17 2.55
N GLN A 45 -9.09 4.74 1.39
CA GLN A 45 -10.18 5.72 1.25
C GLN A 45 -11.57 5.08 1.26
N ILE A 46 -11.65 3.76 1.05
CA ILE A 46 -12.88 2.98 0.98
C ILE A 46 -12.97 2.09 2.22
N ASP A 47 -11.99 1.21 2.42
CA ASP A 47 -11.95 0.17 3.46
C ASP A 47 -10.70 0.27 4.33
N ASP A 48 -10.80 -0.05 5.61
CA ASP A 48 -9.63 -0.07 6.50
C ASP A 48 -8.81 -1.35 6.35
N ILE A 49 -7.51 -1.24 6.62
CA ILE A 49 -6.59 -2.39 6.64
C ILE A 49 -6.82 -3.19 7.93
N ASP A 50 -7.09 -4.49 7.80
CA ASP A 50 -7.13 -5.41 8.93
C ASP A 50 -5.72 -5.82 9.36
N PHE A 51 -5.17 -5.07 10.31
CA PHE A 51 -3.86 -5.36 10.89
C PHE A 51 -3.82 -6.61 11.77
N THR A 52 -4.94 -7.30 12.01
CA THR A 52 -4.91 -8.57 12.76
C THR A 52 -4.42 -9.73 11.89
N GLN A 53 -4.53 -9.61 10.57
CA GLN A 53 -4.03 -10.58 9.61
C GLN A 53 -2.50 -10.53 9.47
N ASN A 54 -1.94 -11.61 8.94
CA ASN A 54 -0.51 -11.74 8.64
C ASN A 54 -0.34 -11.85 7.13
N TYR A 55 0.62 -11.11 6.59
CA TYR A 55 0.95 -11.10 5.17
C TYR A 55 2.42 -11.45 5.00
N ASP A 56 2.76 -12.15 3.93
CA ASP A 56 4.15 -12.46 3.59
C ASP A 56 4.81 -11.25 2.93
N LEU A 57 4.04 -10.54 2.09
CA LEU A 57 4.47 -9.38 1.31
C LEU A 57 3.38 -8.32 1.26
N ALA A 58 3.77 -7.04 1.34
CA ALA A 58 2.88 -5.91 1.12
C ALA A 58 3.47 -4.93 0.10
N GLY A 59 2.70 -4.64 -0.95
CA GLY A 59 2.97 -3.56 -1.91
C GLY A 59 2.18 -2.31 -1.53
N ILE A 60 2.86 -1.19 -1.26
CA ILE A 60 2.22 0.06 -0.83
C ILE A 60 2.48 1.15 -1.88
N SER A 61 1.43 1.59 -2.56
CA SER A 61 1.52 2.64 -3.59
C SER A 61 1.37 4.02 -2.95
N ILE A 62 2.45 4.80 -2.92
CA ILE A 62 2.49 6.12 -2.27
C ILE A 62 2.65 7.28 -3.26
N MET A 63 1.91 8.35 -2.94
CA MET A 63 2.07 9.71 -3.44
C MET A 63 2.56 10.59 -2.29
N THR A 64 3.11 11.77 -2.59
CA THR A 64 3.64 12.67 -1.55
C THR A 64 2.62 13.00 -0.46
N ALA A 65 1.34 13.16 -0.81
CA ALA A 65 0.28 13.46 0.15
C ALA A 65 -0.04 12.32 1.13
N ASN A 66 0.23 11.06 0.77
CA ASN A 66 -0.09 9.89 1.60
C ASN A 66 1.14 9.08 2.03
N ALA A 67 2.35 9.48 1.63
CA ALA A 67 3.61 8.82 2.02
C ALA A 67 3.77 8.67 3.54
N PRO A 68 3.50 9.69 4.40
CA PRO A 68 3.58 9.50 5.85
C PRO A 68 2.62 8.42 6.38
N ARG A 69 1.43 8.26 5.79
CA ARG A 69 0.50 7.18 6.15
C ARG A 69 1.03 5.83 5.67
N GLY A 70 1.54 5.76 4.44
CA GLY A 70 2.18 4.56 3.89
C GLY A 70 3.33 4.06 4.77
N TYR A 71 4.19 4.95 5.24
CA TYR A 71 5.28 4.60 6.16
C TYR A 71 4.78 4.05 7.50
N ARG A 72 3.72 4.63 8.09
CA ARG A 72 3.09 4.10 9.31
C ARG A 72 2.49 2.71 9.10
N ILE A 73 1.86 2.47 7.95
CA ILE A 73 1.32 1.15 7.58
C ILE A 73 2.47 0.15 7.47
N ALA A 74 3.56 0.50 6.78
CA ALA A 74 4.73 -0.34 6.63
C ALA A 74 5.33 -0.75 7.98
N GLN A 75 5.53 0.22 8.90
CA GLN A 75 6.05 -0.08 10.24
C GLN A 75 5.19 -1.12 10.97
N ARG A 76 3.87 -0.92 10.99
CA ARG A 76 2.95 -1.85 11.66
C ARG A 76 2.91 -3.25 11.03
N LEU A 77 3.06 -3.35 9.71
CA LEU A 77 3.14 -4.63 9.01
C LEU A 77 4.50 -5.32 9.25
N LYS A 78 5.59 -4.56 9.34
CA LYS A 78 6.94 -5.08 9.64
C LYS A 78 7.06 -5.61 11.06
N GLU A 79 6.33 -5.07 12.04
CA GLU A 79 6.23 -5.64 13.39
C GLU A 79 5.78 -7.12 13.38
N LYS A 80 5.05 -7.53 12.33
CA LYS A 80 4.59 -8.90 12.11
C LYS A 80 5.50 -9.73 11.17
N GLY A 81 6.62 -9.17 10.73
CA GLY A 81 7.55 -9.82 9.81
C GLY A 81 7.19 -9.72 8.32
N THR A 82 6.17 -8.93 7.96
CA THR A 82 5.77 -8.71 6.55
C THR A 82 6.89 -8.00 5.80
N LYS A 83 7.22 -8.47 4.59
CA LYS A 83 8.13 -7.75 3.67
C LYS A 83 7.41 -6.60 2.99
N ILE A 84 8.04 -5.44 2.87
CA ILE A 84 7.42 -4.23 2.34
C ILE A 84 8.09 -3.79 1.04
N ILE A 85 7.29 -3.60 -0.01
CA ILE A 85 7.72 -2.97 -1.26
C ILE A 85 6.91 -1.69 -1.43
N PHE A 86 7.59 -0.57 -1.64
CA PHE A 86 6.94 0.68 -1.99
C PHE A 86 6.87 0.86 -3.50
N GLY A 87 5.79 1.47 -3.96
CA GLY A 87 5.63 1.91 -5.35
C GLY A 87 4.95 3.26 -5.42
N GLY A 88 4.60 3.70 -6.63
CA GLY A 88 3.97 4.99 -6.87
C GLY A 88 4.97 6.14 -7.00
N ILE A 89 4.48 7.29 -7.47
CA ILE A 89 5.33 8.40 -7.91
C ILE A 89 6.28 8.91 -6.83
N HIS A 90 5.88 8.87 -5.56
CA HIS A 90 6.72 9.33 -4.48
C HIS A 90 7.91 8.38 -4.26
N ALA A 91 7.66 7.07 -4.21
CA ALA A 91 8.72 6.08 -4.07
C ALA A 91 9.67 6.10 -5.27
N SER A 92 9.16 6.29 -6.49
CA SER A 92 9.99 6.39 -7.70
C SER A 92 10.91 7.62 -7.73
N VAL A 93 10.46 8.76 -7.19
CA VAL A 93 11.23 10.02 -7.20
C VAL A 93 12.12 10.16 -5.96
N LEU A 94 11.71 9.57 -4.84
CA LEU A 94 12.42 9.62 -3.55
C LEU A 94 12.67 8.21 -2.97
N PRO A 95 13.36 7.32 -3.71
CA PRO A 95 13.55 5.93 -3.29
C PRO A 95 14.33 5.82 -1.98
N ASP A 96 15.36 6.64 -1.77
CA ASP A 96 16.16 6.63 -0.55
C ASP A 96 15.35 7.01 0.70
N GLU A 97 14.29 7.81 0.54
CA GLU A 97 13.37 8.10 1.64
C GLU A 97 12.49 6.90 1.93
N ALA A 98 11.86 6.33 0.90
CA ALA A 98 10.96 5.19 1.04
C ALA A 98 11.66 3.94 1.58
N LEU A 99 12.91 3.69 1.15
CA LEU A 99 13.73 2.56 1.61
C LEU A 99 14.08 2.61 3.10
N LYS A 100 13.97 3.76 3.78
CA LYS A 100 14.09 3.83 5.25
C LYS A 100 12.98 3.06 5.96
N TYR A 101 11.85 2.85 5.29
CA TYR A 101 10.67 2.18 5.83
C TYR A 101 10.40 0.84 5.13
N GLY A 102 10.88 0.65 3.89
CA GLY A 102 10.64 -0.52 3.05
C GLY A 102 11.74 -1.57 3.10
N ASP A 103 11.57 -2.64 2.32
CA ASP A 103 12.61 -3.61 1.96
C ASP A 103 13.02 -3.46 0.48
N SER A 104 12.14 -2.91 -0.36
CA SER A 104 12.42 -2.50 -1.75
C SER A 104 11.56 -1.30 -2.16
N VAL A 105 11.97 -0.65 -3.25
CA VAL A 105 11.19 0.26 -4.09
C VAL A 105 11.12 -0.32 -5.50
#